data_AF-A0A7X2LYD5-F1
#
_entry.id   AF-A0A7X2LYD5-F1
#
_cell.length_a   1.000
_cell.length_b   1.000
_cell.length_c   1.000
_cell.angle_alpha   90.00
_cell.angle_beta   90.00
_cell.angle_gamma   90.00
#
_symmetry.space_group_name_H-M   'P 1'
#
loop_
_entity.id
_entity.type
_entity.pdbx_description
1 polymer ?
#
loop_
_entity_poly.entity_id
_entity_poly.type
_entity_poly.pdbx_seq_one_letter_code
_entity_poly.pdbx_strand_id
1 'polypeptide(L)' 'MDFDEEILTKEEAIIAQKLKQEMFFALTLDSIHFYKNELQLLFQQASRRNKFIESHTETEKAV' A
#
# COMPACT_ATOMS: atom_id res chain seq x y z
N MET A 1 -9.96 -8.18 2.27
CA MET A 1 -9.10 -7.47 1.30
C MET A 1 -7.75 -7.55 1.96
N ASP A 2 -7.01 -8.62 1.67
CA ASP A 2 -5.79 -8.92 2.41
C ASP A 2 -4.67 -8.14 1.75
N PHE A 3 -4.46 -6.95 2.29
CA PHE A 3 -3.29 -6.16 1.97
C PHE A 3 -2.16 -6.64 2.86
N ASP A 4 -1.07 -7.09 2.25
CA ASP A 4 0.14 -7.45 2.96
C ASP A 4 0.80 -6.15 3.48
N GLU A 5 0.63 -5.85 4.77
CA GLU A 5 1.15 -4.63 5.39
C GLU A 5 2.68 -4.65 5.55
N GLU A 6 3.32 -5.81 5.44
CA GLU A 6 4.77 -5.96 5.60
C GLU A 6 5.54 -5.31 4.45
N ILE A 7 4.88 -5.10 3.30
CA ILE A 7 5.50 -4.49 2.12
C ILE A 7 5.65 -2.96 2.23
N LEU A 8 4.97 -2.33 3.20
CA LEU A 8 4.91 -0.88 3.35
C LEU A 8 6.15 -0.33 4.07
N THR A 9 6.53 0.91 3.73
CA THR A 9 7.44 1.67 4.61
C THR A 9 6.71 2.11 5.89
N LYS A 10 7.45 2.63 6.87
CA LYS A 10 6.86 3.18 8.10
C LYS A 10 5.91 4.33 7.81
N GLU A 11 6.28 5.22 6.90
CA GLU A 11 5.46 6.35 6.49
C GLU A 11 4.18 5.90 5.79
N GLU A 12 4.29 4.93 4.88
CA GLU A 12 3.15 4.34 4.18
C GLU A 12 2.20 3.62 5.14
N ALA A 13 2.72 2.90 6.15
CA ALA A 13 1.91 2.24 7.17
C ALA A 13 1.08 3.25 7.98
N ILE A 14 1.67 4.40 8.32
CA ILE A 14 0.95 5.50 8.99
C ILE A 14 -0.17 6.04 8.09
N ILE A 15 0.10 6.23 6.79
CA ILE A 15 -0.91 6.70 5.83
C ILE A 15 -2.04 5.66 5.69
N ALA A 16 -1.70 4.38 5.54
CA ALA A 16 -2.66 3.29 5.47
C ALA A 16 -3.56 3.24 6.71
N GLN A 17 -2.98 3.40 7.91
CA GLN A 17 -3.75 3.45 9.15
C GLN A 17 -4.73 4.63 9.17
N LYS A 18 -4.29 5.82 8.76
CA LYS A 18 -5.17 7.01 8.65
C LYS A 18 -6.29 6.78 7.64
N LEU A 19 -5.99 6.29 6.44
CA LEU A 19 -7.00 6.01 5.42
C LEU A 19 -8.05 4.99 5.91
N LYS A 20 -7.63 3.95 6.63
CA LYS A 20 -8.55 2.98 7.25
C LYS A 20 -9.44 3.64 8.31
N GLN A 21 -8.86 4.51 9.14
CA GLN A 21 -9.60 5.23 10.18
C GLN A 21 -10.65 6.17 9.55
N GLU A 22 -10.26 6.98 8.56
CA GLU A 22 -11.18 7.87 7.84
C GLU A 22 -12.28 7.09 7.12
N MET A 23 -11.93 5.95 6.51
CA MET A 23 -12.90 5.04 5.88
C MET A 23 -13.91 4.46 6.86
N PHE A 24 -13.49 4.14 8.09
CA PHE A 24 -14.37 3.62 9.13
C PHE A 24 -15.42 4.66 9.57
N PHE A 25 -15.06 5.94 9.57
CA PHE A 25 -15.96 7.06 9.91
C PHE A 25 -16.68 7.67 8.70
N ALA A 26 -16.48 7.11 7.50
CA ALA A 26 -17.08 7.63 6.28
C ALA A 26 -18.60 7.48 6.29
N LEU A 27 -19.30 8.59 6.02
CA LEU A 27 -20.78 8.65 6.04
C LEU A 27 -21.42 8.32 4.69
N THR A 28 -20.65 8.28 3.61
CA THR A 28 -21.15 8.05 2.25
C THR A 28 -20.40 6.92 1.58
N LEU A 29 -21.08 6.22 0.67
CA LEU A 29 -20.47 5.19 -0.18
C LEU A 29 -19.34 5.77 -1.04
N ASP A 30 -19.48 7.01 -1.52
CA ASP A 30 -18.46 7.67 -2.32
C ASP A 30 -17.18 7.88 -1.53
N SER A 31 -17.29 8.33 -0.26
CA SER A 31 -16.14 8.45 0.64
C SER A 31 -15.50 7.07 0.91
N ILE A 32 -16.30 6.03 1.16
CA ILE A 32 -15.78 4.66 1.36
C ILE A 32 -15.02 4.20 0.11
N HIS A 33 -15.57 4.41 -1.08
CA HIS A 33 -14.92 4.05 -2.34
C HIS A 33 -13.62 4.84 -2.55
N PHE A 34 -13.62 6.14 -2.23
CA PHE A 34 -12.42 6.97 -2.28
C PHE A 34 -11.30 6.38 -1.42
N TYR A 35 -11.53 6.18 -0.12
CA TYR A 35 -10.50 5.66 0.78
C TYR A 35 -10.03 4.25 0.41
N LYS A 36 -10.95 3.40 -0.06
CA LYS A 36 -10.62 2.07 -0.55
C LYS A 36 -9.71 2.13 -1.79
N ASN A 37 -9.97 3.03 -2.73
CA ASN A 37 -9.14 3.21 -3.92
C ASN A 37 -7.76 3.76 -3.57
N GLU A 38 -7.68 4.71 -2.64
CA GLU A 38 -6.40 5.24 -2.15
C GLU A 38 -5.56 4.14 -1.48
N LEU A 39 -6.18 3.29 -0.63
CA LEU A 39 -5.50 2.13 -0.05
C LEU A 39 -4.99 1.19 -1.15
N GLN A 40 -5.81 0.86 -2.16
CA GLN A 40 -5.38 0.00 -3.26
C GLN A 40 -4.18 0.59 -4.01
N LEU A 41 -4.19 1.89 -4.31
CA LEU A 41 -3.09 2.56 -5.00
C LEU A 41 -1.80 2.50 -4.17
N LEU A 42 -1.88 2.75 -2.87
CA LEU A 42 -0.74 2.67 -1.95
C LEU A 42 -0.09 1.27 -1.99
N PHE A 43 -0.89 0.21 -1.83
CA PHE A 43 -0.37 -1.16 -1.87
C PHE A 43 0.17 -1.56 -3.25
N GLN A 44 -0.43 -1.07 -4.33
CA GLN A 44 0.11 -1.29 -5.68
C GLN A 44 1.48 -0.63 -5.86
N GLN A 45 1.66 0.59 -5.34
CA GLN A 45 2.95 1.28 -5.40
C GLN A 45 4.01 0.55 -4.57
N ALA A 46 3.67 0.15 -3.34
CA ALA A 46 4.58 -0.59 -2.47
C ALA A 46 4.98 -1.95 -3.07
N SER A 47 4.02 -2.68 -3.67
CA SER A 47 4.31 -3.94 -4.37
C SER A 47 5.23 -3.73 -5.57
N ARG A 48 5.02 -2.68 -6.37
CA ARG A 48 5.91 -2.34 -7.51
C ARG A 48 7.33 -2.01 -7.04
N ARG A 49 7.47 -1.23 -5.97
CA ARG A 49 8.77 -0.92 -5.37
C ARG A 49 9.49 -2.20 -4.93
N ASN A 50 8.82 -3.06 -4.19
CA ASN A 50 9.48 -4.26 -3.64
C ASN A 50 9.91 -5.22 -4.75
N LYS A 51 9.04 -5.45 -5.76
CA LYS A 51 9.42 -6.22 -6.96
C LYS A 51 10.62 -5.62 -7.69
N PHE A 52 10.70 -4.30 -7.77
CA PHE A 52 11.85 -3.63 -8.37
C PHE A 52 13.15 -3.89 -7.58
N ILE A 53 13.10 -3.78 -6.25
CA ILE A 53 14.24 -4.05 -5.37
C ILE A 53 14.69 -5.52 -5.45
N GLU A 54 13.74 -6.46 -5.41
CA GLU A 54 13.99 -7.90 -5.57
C GLU A 54 14.71 -8.19 -6.90
N SER A 55 14.20 -7.65 -8.02
CA SER A 55 14.83 -7.85 -9.33
C SER A 55 16.28 -7.32 -9.42
N HIS A 56 16.59 -6.22 -8.73
CA HIS A 56 17.95 -5.65 -8.73
C HIS A 56 18.91 -6.45 -7.84
N THR A 57 18.43 -6.90 -6.67
CA THR A 57 19.25 -7.72 -5.76
C THR A 57 19.53 -9.12 -6.31
N GLU A 58 18.64 -9.70 -7.13
CA GLU A 58 18.92 -10.93 -7.86
C GLU A 58 19.96 -10.73 -8.97
N THR A 59 19.90 -9.59 -9.67
CA THR A 59 20.84 -9.26 -10.74
C THR A 59 22.26 -9.02 -10.20
N GLU A 60 22.41 -8.34 -9.06
CA GLU A 60 23.71 -8.11 -8.42
C GLU A 60 24.38 -9.38 -7.87
N LYS A 61 23.59 -10.42 -7.52
CA LYS A 61 24.13 -11.72 -7.06
C LYS A 61 24.53 -12.65 -8.21
N ALA A 62 24.06 -12.38 -9.42
CA ALA A 62 24.31 -13.18 -10.62
C ALA A 62 25.54 -12.72 -11.42
N VAL A 63 26.16 -11.59 -11.03
CA VAL A 63 27.39 -11.00 -11.61
C VAL A 63 28.56 -11.25 -10.67
#